data_AF-A0AAV5XEB7-F1
#
_entry.id   AF-A0AAV5XEB7-F1
#
_cell.length_a   1.000
_cell.length_b   1.000
_cell.length_c   1.000
_cell.angle_alpha   90.00
_cell.angle_beta   90.00
_cell.angle_gamma   90.00
#
_symmetry.space_group_name_H-M   'P 1'
#
loop_
_entity.id
_entity.type
_entity.pdbx_description
1 polymer ?
#
loop_
_entity_poly.entity_id
_entity_poly.type
_entity_poly.pdbx_seq_one_letter_code
_entity_poly.pdbx_strand_id
1 'polypeptide(L)' 'MHPDIAVGGRFPDLELPDHRGETVRLSTLAGGFPLIVAFYRGYW' A
#
# COMPACT_ATOMS: atom_id res chain seq x y z
N MET A 1 -2.90 15.65 -0.70
CA MET A 1 -3.55 14.31 -0.72
C MET A 1 -4.07 14.10 -2.14
N HIS A 2 -3.83 12.94 -2.75
CA HIS A 2 -4.44 12.62 -4.04
C HIS A 2 -5.97 12.65 -3.86
N PRO A 3 -6.74 13.31 -4.74
CA PRO A 3 -8.19 13.49 -4.54
C PRO A 3 -8.94 12.15 -4.40
N ASP A 4 -8.40 11.09 -4.98
CA ASP A 4 -8.97 9.74 -4.93
C ASP A 4 -8.72 9.01 -3.59
N ILE A 5 -7.91 9.57 -2.69
CA ILE A 5 -7.63 9.01 -1.36
C ILE A 5 -8.37 9.87 -0.32
N ALA A 6 -9.57 9.41 0.03
CA ALA A 6 -10.44 10.05 1.03
C ALA A 6 -10.81 9.07 2.14
N VAL A 7 -11.15 9.60 3.32
CA VAL A 7 -11.60 8.79 4.47
C VAL A 7 -12.87 8.03 4.11
N GLY A 8 -12.90 6.72 4.39
CA GLY A 8 -14.01 5.83 4.03
C GLY A 8 -14.02 5.38 2.56
N GLY A 9 -13.15 5.96 1.71
CA GLY A 9 -12.95 5.52 0.34
C GLY A 9 -12.18 4.20 0.26
N ARG A 10 -12.39 3.44 -0.81
CA ARG A 10 -11.59 2.24 -1.09
C ARG A 10 -10.19 2.66 -1.50
N PHE A 11 -9.20 2.25 -0.72
CA PHE A 11 -7.80 2.43 -1.09
C PHE A 11 -7.48 1.59 -2.35
N PRO A 12 -6.73 2.13 -3.33
CA PRO A 12 -6.39 1.39 -4.54
C PRO A 12 -5.53 0.16 -4.22
N ASP A 13 -5.77 -0.93 -4.94
CA ASP A 13 -5.00 -2.15 -4.77
C ASP A 13 -3.71 -2.07 -5.60
N LEU A 14 -2.67 -1.48 -4.99
CA LEU A 14 -1.41 -1.20 -5.66
C LEU A 14 -0.54 -2.45 -5.79
N GLU A 15 0.25 -2.48 -6.86
CA GLU A 15 1.35 -3.43 -7.04
C GLU A 15 2.67 -2.69 -6.79
N LEU A 16 3.41 -3.13 -5.79
CA LEU A 16 4.64 -2.50 -5.32
C LEU A 16 5.73 -3.56 -5.13
N PRO A 17 7.01 -3.23 -5.36
CA PRO A 17 8.10 -4.13 -5.01
C PRO A 17 8.22 -4.27 -3.50
N ASP A 18 8.46 -5.49 -3.03
CA ASP A 18 8.78 -5.78 -1.64
C ASP A 18 10.27 -5.53 -1.32
N HIS A 19 10.68 -5.86 -0.09
CA HIS A 19 12.08 -5.73 0.35
C HIS A 19 13.08 -6.62 -0.41
N ARG A 20 12.60 -7.56 -1.23
CA ARG A 20 13.38 -8.45 -2.09
C ARG A 20 13.34 -7.99 -3.56
N GLY A 21 12.58 -6.93 -3.87
CA GLY A 21 12.34 -6.45 -5.22
C GLY A 21 11.23 -7.18 -5.97
N GLU A 22 10.53 -8.12 -5.31
CA GLU A 22 9.44 -8.88 -5.93
C GLU A 22 8.17 -8.04 -5.98
N THR A 23 7.50 -8.02 -7.13
CA THR A 23 6.24 -7.28 -7.26
C THR A 23 5.13 -8.00 -6.51
N VAL A 24 4.56 -7.34 -5.51
CA VAL A 24 3.48 -7.86 -4.67
C VAL A 24 2.29 -6.92 -4.67
N ARG A 25 1.09 -7.50 -4.55
CA ARG A 25 -0.17 -6.77 -4.47
C ARG A 25 -0.57 -6.54 -3.01
N LEU A 26 -1.05 -5.35 -2.68
CA LEU A 26 -1.44 -4.99 -1.30
C LEU A 26 -2.54 -5.90 -0.74
N SER A 27 -3.57 -6.22 -1.52
CA SER A 27 -4.64 -7.13 -1.09
C SER A 27 -4.13 -8.54 -0.78
N THR A 28 -3.18 -9.05 -1.56
CA THR A 28 -2.51 -10.34 -1.32
C THR A 28 -1.72 -10.30 -0.01
N LEU A 29 -0.98 -9.21 0.25
CA LEU A 29 -0.24 -9.03 1.50
C LEU A 29 -1.16 -8.91 2.72
N ALA A 30 -2.30 -8.22 2.57
CA ALA A 30 -3.28 -8.06 3.63
C ALA A 30 -3.92 -9.41 4.03
N GLY A 31 -4.06 -10.36 3.10
CA GLY A 31 -4.61 -11.68 3.37
C GLY A 31 -6.05 -11.66 3.93
N GLY A 32 -6.81 -10.58 3.66
CA GLY A 32 -8.15 -10.37 4.21
C GLY A 32 -8.20 -9.66 5.58
N PHE A 33 -7.05 -9.28 6.15
CA PHE A 33 -6.96 -8.54 7.41
C PHE A 33 -6.81 -7.04 7.19
N PRO A 34 -7.07 -6.21 8.22
CA PRO A 34 -6.76 -4.79 8.17
C PRO A 34 -5.27 -4.54 7.87
N LEU A 35 -4.98 -3.62 6.96
CA LEU A 35 -3.63 -3.26 6.53
C LEU A 35 -3.37 -1.76 6.75
N ILE A 36 -2.18 -1.43 7.25
CA ILE A 36 -1.67 -0.06 7.31
C ILE A 36 -0.55 0.08 6.28
N VAL A 37 -0.63 1.11 5.44
CA VAL A 37 0.40 1.46 4.45
C VAL A 37 1.03 2.79 4.85
N ALA A 38 2.35 2.78 5.06
CA ALA A 38 3.11 3.97 5.42
C ALA A 38 4.24 4.20 4.40
N PHE A 39 4.24 5.38 3.77
CA PHE A 39 5.30 5.79 2.85
C PHE A 39 6.31 6.68 3.58
N TYR A 40 7.59 6.40 3.38
CA TYR A 40 8.70 7.21 3.88
C TYR A 40 9.64 7.53 2.71
N ARG A 41 10.23 8.72 2.72
CA ARG A 41 11.11 9.19 1.63
C ARG A 41 12.52 8.57 1.66
N GLY A 42 12.80 7.71 2.64
CA GLY A 42 14.12 7.15 2.93
C GLY A 42 14.74 7.72 4.21
N TYR A 43 15.90 7.17 4.58
CA TYR A 43 16.75 7.66 5.67
C TYR A 43 17.47 8.96 5.24
N TRP A 44 17.86 9.81 6.19
CA TRP A 44 18.70 11.00 5.93
C TRP A 44 20.12 10.60 5.54
#